data_AF-G7L1G4-F1
#
_entry.id   AF-G7L1G4-F1
#
_cell.length_a   1.000
_cell.length_b   1.000
_cell.length_c   1.000
_cell.angle_alpha   90.00
_cell.angle_beta   90.00
_cell.angle_gamma   90.00
#
_symmetry.space_group_name_H-M   'P 1'
#
loop_
_entity.id
_entity.type
_entity.pdbx_description
1 polymer ?
#
loop_
_entity_poly.entity_id
_entity_poly.type
_entity_poly.pdbx_seq_one_letter_code
_entity_poly.pdbx_strand_id
1 'polypeptide(L)' 'MDPYVILTYRSQEHGSSVAKGSGSHPHWNEIFLFTISDSNYTLHLRLMDEDTYILRMTSLGRQCE' A
#
# COMPACT_ATOMS: atom_id res chain seq x y z
N MET A 1 3.09 -8.34 6.13
CA MET A 1 3.59 -7.29 5.23
C MET A 1 2.83 -7.33 3.92
N ASP A 2 1.96 -6.35 3.81
CA ASP A 2 1.11 -5.99 2.70
C ASP A 2 1.51 -4.55 2.29
N PRO A 3 2.64 -4.38 1.58
CA PRO A 3 3.19 -3.05 1.38
C PRO A 3 2.42 -2.24 0.32
N TYR A 4 2.48 -0.91 0.45
CA TYR A 4 2.04 0.06 -0.55
C TYR A 4 2.95 1.28 -0.55
N VAL A 5 2.88 2.11 -1.60
CA VAL A 5 3.68 3.32 -1.72
C VAL A 5 2.79 4.55 -1.88
N ILE A 6 3.15 5.62 -1.18
CA ILE A 6 2.57 6.95 -1.38
C ILE A 6 3.62 7.81 -2.10
N LEU A 7 3.23 8.36 -3.23
CA LEU A 7 4.02 9.27 -4.05
C LEU A 7 3.48 10.68 -3.89
N THR A 8 4.33 11.63 -3.51
CA THR A 8 3.95 13.03 -3.30
C THR A 8 4.84 13.95 -4.12
N TYR A 9 4.22 14.72 -5.01
CA TYR A 9 4.84 15.82 -5.74
C TYR A 9 4.08 17.11 -5.46
N ARG A 10 4.67 18.00 -4.66
CA ARG A 10 3.99 19.21 -4.16
C ARG A 10 2.67 18.85 -3.46
N SER A 11 1.54 19.33 -4.01
CA SER A 11 0.19 19.05 -3.53
C SER A 11 -0.47 17.84 -4.20
N GLN A 12 0.18 17.21 -5.17
CA GLN A 12 -0.32 16.00 -5.83
C GLN A 12 0.14 14.77 -5.03
N GLU A 13 -0.80 14.03 -4.48
CA GLU A 13 -0.55 12.77 -3.77
C GLU A 13 -1.26 11.62 -4.50
N HIS A 14 -0.52 10.54 -4.71
CA HIS A 14 -1.03 9.29 -5.29
C HIS A 14 -0.59 8.12 -4.42
N GLY A 15 -1.50 7.17 -4.19
CA GLY A 15 -1.22 5.92 -3.51
C GLY A 15 -1.32 4.76 -4.48
N SER A 16 -0.43 3.77 -4.33
CA SER A 16 -0.60 2.48 -4.98
C SER A 16 -1.68 1.64 -4.32
N SER A 17 -2.12 0.60 -5.01
CA SER A 17 -2.81 -0.51 -4.35
C SER A 17 -1.91 -1.18 -3.31
N VAL A 18 -2.52 -1.89 -2.37
CA VAL A 18 -1.83 -2.71 -1.39
C VAL A 18 -1.41 -4.04 -2.02
N ALA A 19 -0.12 -4.34 -2.00
CA ALA A 19 0.44 -5.60 -2.51
C ALA A 19 0.29 -6.72 -1.46
N LYS A 20 -0.94 -7.17 -1.23
CA LYS A 20 -1.27 -8.16 -0.20
C LYS A 20 -0.47 -9.46 -0.36
N GLY A 21 0.07 -9.97 0.75
CA GLY A 21 0.84 -11.20 0.83
C GLY A 21 2.20 -11.15 0.13
N SER A 22 2.63 -10.00 -0.40
CA SER A 22 3.86 -9.91 -1.21
C SER A 22 5.13 -9.79 -0.39
N GLY A 23 5.03 -9.62 0.94
CA GLY A 23 6.18 -9.57 1.82
C GLY A 23 7.12 -8.41 1.45
N SER A 24 8.41 -8.71 1.34
CA SER A 24 9.45 -7.73 0.98
C SER A 24 9.68 -7.57 -0.53
N HIS A 25 8.92 -8.28 -1.39
CA HIS A 25 9.10 -8.24 -2.85
C HIS A 25 7.79 -7.86 -3.57
N PRO A 26 7.22 -6.66 -3.30
CA PRO A 26 5.98 -6.24 -3.94
C PRO A 26 6.15 -5.86 -5.40
N HIS A 27 5.11 -6.14 -6.19
CA HIS A 27 4.97 -5.69 -7.57
C HIS A 27 3.64 -4.95 -7.73
N TRP A 28 3.70 -3.62 -7.83
CA TRP A 28 2.50 -2.81 -8.07
C TRP A 28 2.17 -2.68 -9.56
N ASN A 29 3.17 -2.42 -10.41
CA ASN A 29 2.99 -2.24 -11.86
C ASN A 29 1.96 -1.16 -12.22
N GLU A 30 1.86 -0.11 -11.41
CA GLU A 30 0.93 1.01 -11.59
C GLU A 30 1.64 2.24 -12.16
N ILE A 31 0.90 3.06 -12.90
CA ILE A 31 1.40 4.28 -13.55
C ILE A 31 0.67 5.48 -12.94
N PHE A 32 1.43 6.46 -12.46
CA PHE A 32 0.92 7.71 -11.91
C PHE A 32 1.35 8.90 -12.79
N LEU A 33 0.41 9.81 -13.06
CA LEU A 33 0.65 11.01 -13.85
C LEU A 33 0.73 12.24 -12.94
N PHE A 34 1.80 12.99 -13.04
CA PHE A 34 2.00 14.24 -12.31
C PHE A 34 2.11 15.41 -13.27
N THR A 35 1.42 16.51 -12.97
CA THR A 35 1.57 17.76 -13.72
C THR A 35 2.71 18.58 -13.13
N ILE A 36 3.71 18.89 -13.95
CA ILE A 36 4.86 19.72 -13.57
C ILE A 36 4.57 21.15 -13.99
N SER A 37 4.43 22.05 -13.02
CA SER A 37 4.06 23.46 -13.27
C SER A 37 5.16 24.46 -12.93
N ASP A 38 6.30 24.01 -12.39
CA ASP A 38 7.34 24.88 -11.85
C ASP A 38 8.69 24.13 -11.82
N SER A 39 9.74 24.85 -11.41
CA SER A 39 11.14 24.46 -11.33
C SER A 39 11.51 23.48 -10.21
N ASN A 40 10.58 23.13 -9.31
CA ASN A 40 10.85 22.10 -8.30
C ASN A 40 10.45 20.72 -8.86
N TYR A 41 11.41 19.81 -8.95
CA TYR A 41 11.24 18.47 -9.52
C TYR A 41 11.37 17.34 -8.48
N THR A 42 11.19 17.65 -7.19
CA THR A 42 11.37 16.67 -6.12
C THR A 42 10.12 15.81 -5.95
N LEU A 43 10.25 14.51 -6.20
CA LEU A 43 9.23 13.50 -5.93
C LEU A 43 9.57 12.77 -4.62
N HIS A 44 8.65 12.74 -3.67
CA HIS A 44 8.81 12.01 -2.42
C HIS A 44 8.09 10.66 -2.52
N LEU A 45 8.77 9.60 -2.08
CA LEU A 45 8.19 8.26 -2.00
C LEU A 45 8.20 7.80 -0.53
N ARG A 46 7.05 7.34 -0.05
CA ARG A 46 6.88 6.75 1.28
C ARG A 46 6.41 5.31 1.12
N LEU A 47 7.22 4.36 1.54
CA LEU A 47 6.86 2.94 1.61
C LEU A 47 6.16 2.66 2.93
N MET A 48 4.98 2.07 2.85
CA MET A 48 4.07 1.81 3.97
C MET A 48 3.69 0.33 3.97
N ASP A 49 3.11 -0.14 5.07
CA ASP A 49 2.65 -1.52 5.26
C ASP A 49 1.22 -1.55 5.82
N GLU A 50 0.31 -2.25 5.15
CA GLU A 50 -1.08 -2.44 5.59
C GLU A 50 -1.22 -3.79 6.32
N ASP A 51 -0.62 -3.95 7.48
CA ASP A 51 -0.88 -5.14 8.30
C ASP A 51 -2.29 -5.04 8.91
N THR A 52 -3.24 -5.76 8.31
CA THR A 52 -4.57 -5.93 8.91
C THR A 52 -4.49 -7.04 9.96
N TYR A 53 -4.33 -6.67 11.24
CA TYR A 53 -4.34 -7.61 12.37
C TYR A 53 -5.76 -8.16 12.60
N ILE A 54 -6.31 -8.93 11.65
CA ILE A 54 -7.51 -9.71 11.91
C ILE A 54 -7.04 -10.95 12.66
N LEU A 55 -7.21 -10.92 13.98
CA LEU A 55 -7.43 -12.15 14.75
C LEU A 55 -8.65 -12.83 14.12
N ARG A 56 -8.41 -13.65 13.09
CA ARG A 56 -9.36 -14.63 12.60
C ARG A 56 -9.46 -15.67 13.71
N MET A 57 -10.21 -15.33 14.76
CA MET A 57 -10.93 -16.32 15.54
C MET A 57 -11.98 -16.90 14.59
N THR A 58 -11.52 -17.79 13.71
CA THR A 58 -12.38 -18.77 13.08
C THR A 58 -13.02 -19.49 14.26
N SER A 59 -14.32 -19.29 14.42
CA SER A 59 -15.13 -20.04 15.36
C SER A 59 -14.76 -21.52 15.23
N LEU A 60 -14.16 -22.08 16.28
CA LEU A 60 -14.09 -23.52 16.47
C LEU A 60 -15.53 -23.98 16.73
N GLY A 61 -16.28 -24.11 15.64
CA GLY A 61 -17.42 -25.00 15.60
C GLY A 61 -16.89 -26.41 15.77
N ARG A 62 -16.88 -26.90 17.00
CA ARG A 62 -17.11 -28.30 17.26
C ARG A 62 -18.39 -28.40 18.08
N GLN A 63 -19.44 -28.90 17.44
CA GLN A 63 -20.45 -29.67 18.14
C GLN A 63 -19.71 -30.76 18.92
N CYS A 64 -19.85 -30.76 20.24
CA CYS A 64 -19.70 -31.97 21.01
C CYS A 64 -21.12 -32.47 21.24
N GLU A 65 -21.41 -33.64 20.67
CA GLU A 65 -22.52 -34.50 21.05
C GLU A 65 -22.29 -35.04 22.47
#